data_AF-A0A833YEI9-F1
#
_entry.id   AF-A0A833YEI9-F1
#
_cell.length_a   1.000
_cell.length_b   1.000
_cell.length_c   1.000
_cell.angle_alpha   90.00
_cell.angle_beta   90.00
_cell.angle_gamma   90.00
#
_symmetry.space_group_name_H-M   'P 1'
#
loop_
_entity.id
_entity.type
_entity.pdbx_description
1 polymer ?
#
loop_
_entity_poly.entity_id
_entity_poly.type
_entity_poly.pdbx_seq_one_letter_code
_entity_poly.pdbx_strand_id
1 'polypeptide(L)'
;MAARLTGLLLLQAFSWASGAHPCSPKSFGYSSVVCVCNATYCDSLDPLTLPAPSTFTRYESTRSGRRMELSLGTIQANRTGTGLLLTLQPDQKFQKVKGFGGAMTDAAALNILALSPPARNLLLKSYFSEEGIEYNIIRVPMASCDFSIRTYTYADTPDDFQLHNFSLSEEDVKLKIPLIHQALQMSQRPVSLFASPWTSPTWLKTNGAVNGRGSLKGRPGDLYHQTWARYFVKFLDAYAEHKLKFWAVTTENEPSAGLLSGYPFQCLGFTPEHQRDFIARDLGPTLANSTHRNVRLLMLDDQRLLLPHWAQVVLADPEAAKYVHGIAVHWYLDFLAPAKATLGETHRLFPDTMLFASEACVGSKFWEQSVRLGSWDRGMQYSRSIITG
;
A
#
# COMPACT_ATOMS: atom_id res chain seq x y z
N MET A 1 2.45 59.18 -34.82
CA MET A 1 3.23 58.10 -34.19
C MET A 1 3.08 58.22 -32.67
N ALA A 2 2.21 57.43 -32.06
CA ALA A 2 1.99 57.41 -30.62
C ALA A 2 2.53 56.08 -30.08
N ALA A 3 3.63 56.13 -29.33
CA ALA A 3 4.21 54.96 -28.68
C ALA A 3 3.55 54.77 -27.31
N ARG A 4 2.80 53.68 -27.14
CA ARG A 4 2.29 53.23 -25.84
C ARG A 4 3.39 52.41 -25.15
N LEU A 5 3.89 52.89 -24.01
CA LEU A 5 4.64 52.06 -23.07
C LEU A 5 3.65 51.23 -22.25
N THR A 6 3.56 49.94 -22.53
CA THR A 6 2.97 48.94 -21.64
C THR A 6 4.04 48.46 -20.66
N GLY A 7 3.92 48.85 -19.39
CA GLY A 7 4.74 48.31 -18.30
C GLY A 7 4.33 46.88 -17.96
N LEU A 8 5.28 45.95 -17.99
CA LEU A 8 5.12 44.61 -17.43
C LEU A 8 5.24 44.70 -15.90
N LEU A 9 4.13 44.46 -15.18
CA LEU A 9 4.16 44.14 -13.76
C LEU A 9 4.60 42.68 -13.59
N LEU A 10 5.87 42.49 -13.22
CA LEU A 10 6.36 41.23 -12.68
C LEU A 10 5.79 41.05 -11.27
N LEU A 11 4.71 40.30 -11.15
CA LEU A 11 4.25 39.73 -9.89
C LEU A 11 5.29 38.69 -9.44
N GLN A 12 6.24 39.11 -8.60
CA GLN A 12 7.03 38.17 -7.82
C GLN A 12 6.08 37.47 -6.85
N ALA A 13 5.78 36.20 -7.14
CA ALA A 13 5.20 35.30 -6.17
C ALA A 13 6.21 35.13 -5.03
N PHE A 14 5.96 35.80 -3.90
CA PHE A 14 6.65 35.52 -2.66
C PHE A 14 6.29 34.08 -2.26
N SER A 15 7.17 33.14 -2.56
CA SER A 15 7.19 31.83 -1.93
C SER A 15 7.56 32.05 -0.46
N TRP A 16 6.54 32.12 0.39
CA TRP A 16 6.75 31.98 1.83
C TRP A 16 7.30 30.56 2.04
N ALA A 17 8.60 30.44 2.25
CA ALA A 17 9.17 29.25 2.84
C ALA A 17 8.69 29.21 4.29
N SER A 18 7.53 28.60 4.53
CA SER A 18 7.10 28.28 5.89
C SER A 18 8.04 27.20 6.41
N GLY A 19 8.97 27.58 7.29
CA GLY A 19 9.83 26.62 7.98
C GLY A 19 9.01 25.58 8.77
N ALA A 20 9.64 24.45 9.10
CA ALA A 20 9.04 23.33 9.81
C ALA A 20 8.13 23.77 10.98
N HIS A 21 6.91 23.24 11.01
CA HIS A 21 5.98 23.45 12.10
C HIS A 21 6.10 22.31 13.13
N PRO A 22 6.27 22.61 14.43
CA PRO A 22 6.43 21.56 15.44
C PRO A 22 5.12 20.79 15.66
N CYS A 23 5.21 19.59 16.22
CA CYS A 23 4.05 18.85 16.70
C CYS A 23 3.28 19.65 17.76
N SER A 24 1.94 19.71 17.65
CA SER A 24 1.05 20.17 18.73
C SER A 24 0.59 18.96 19.56
N PRO A 25 1.22 18.67 20.71
CA PRO A 25 1.06 17.39 21.39
C PRO A 25 -0.26 17.31 22.17
N LYS A 26 -0.95 16.16 22.07
CA LYS A 26 -2.09 15.84 22.93
C LYS A 26 -2.00 14.41 23.46
N SER A 27 -2.15 14.25 24.78
CA SER A 27 -2.24 12.94 25.42
C SER A 27 -3.70 12.49 25.55
N PHE A 28 -3.92 11.19 25.38
CA PHE A 28 -5.20 10.51 25.62
C PHE A 28 -5.05 9.38 26.67
N GLY A 29 -4.03 9.46 27.54
CA GLY A 29 -3.79 8.50 28.61
C GLY A 29 -2.94 7.27 28.22
N TYR A 30 -2.37 7.24 27.02
CA TYR A 30 -1.45 6.19 26.56
C TYR A 30 0.03 6.57 26.77
N SER A 31 0.94 5.72 26.30
CA SER A 31 2.37 5.81 26.53
C SER A 31 3.08 7.03 25.90
N SER A 32 2.41 7.78 25.01
CA SER A 32 2.94 9.01 24.38
C SER A 32 1.80 9.94 23.93
N VAL A 33 2.10 10.91 23.07
CA VAL A 33 1.19 11.94 22.55
C VAL A 33 0.91 11.73 21.05
N VAL A 34 -0.24 12.22 20.58
CA VAL A 34 -0.48 12.47 19.13
C VAL A 34 -0.13 13.91 18.78
N CYS A 35 0.10 14.20 17.49
CA CYS A 35 0.21 15.56 16.97
C CYS A 35 -1.15 15.99 16.41
N VAL A 36 -1.68 17.11 16.92
CA VAL A 36 -3.01 17.60 16.57
C VAL A 36 -2.90 18.55 15.37
N CYS A 37 -3.57 18.18 14.28
CA CYS A 37 -3.76 19.03 13.12
C CYS A 37 -5.23 19.48 13.01
N ASN A 38 -5.45 20.61 12.35
CA ASN A 38 -6.78 21.15 12.03
C ASN A 38 -6.73 21.86 10.66
N ALA A 39 -7.73 22.69 10.35
CA ALA A 39 -7.82 23.38 9.06
C ALA A 39 -6.74 24.44 8.81
N THR A 40 -6.08 24.95 9.85
CA THR A 40 -5.13 26.06 9.77
C THR A 40 -3.74 25.70 10.29
N TYR A 41 -3.56 24.49 10.82
CA TYR A 41 -2.30 24.06 11.44
C TYR A 41 -2.10 22.55 11.29
N CYS A 42 -0.89 22.15 10.92
CA CYS A 42 -0.39 20.79 11.05
C CYS A 42 1.14 20.84 11.15
N ASP A 43 1.76 19.88 11.84
CA ASP A 43 3.20 19.76 11.86
C ASP A 43 3.76 19.40 10.48
N SER A 44 4.94 19.92 10.18
CA SER A 44 5.62 19.75 8.89
C SER A 44 7.12 19.66 9.09
N LEU A 45 7.79 19.05 8.11
CA LEU A 45 9.24 18.94 8.05
C LEU A 45 9.79 19.95 7.05
N ASP A 46 11.00 20.44 7.33
CA ASP A 46 11.77 21.14 6.31
C ASP A 46 12.20 20.13 5.23
N PRO A 47 12.25 20.54 3.94
CA PRO A 47 12.76 19.70 2.87
C PRO A 47 14.15 19.14 3.22
N LEU A 48 14.36 17.86 2.92
CA LEU A 48 15.61 17.18 3.24
C LEU A 48 16.79 17.84 2.53
N THR A 49 17.78 18.29 3.30
CA THR A 49 19.04 18.82 2.78
C THR A 49 20.19 17.90 3.15
N LEU A 50 21.09 17.65 2.19
CA LEU A 50 22.28 16.86 2.45
C LEU A 50 23.22 17.66 3.38
N PRO A 51 23.71 17.06 4.48
CA PRO A 51 24.64 17.73 5.37
C PRO A 51 25.99 17.96 4.66
N ALA A 52 26.75 18.94 5.13
CA ALA A 52 28.09 19.23 4.62
C ALA A 52 29.02 18.01 4.83
N PRO A 53 30.08 17.83 4.01
CA PRO A 53 31.04 16.75 4.21
C PRO A 53 31.56 16.69 5.65
N SER A 54 31.73 15.47 6.18
CA SER A 54 32.12 15.19 7.58
C SER A 54 31.08 15.58 8.64
N THR A 55 29.84 15.84 8.26
CA THR A 55 28.71 16.00 9.19
C THR A 55 27.61 15.00 8.88
N PHE A 56 26.74 14.76 9.85
CA PHE A 56 25.57 13.91 9.69
C PHE A 56 24.33 14.60 10.23
N THR A 57 23.19 14.23 9.64
CA THR A 57 21.86 14.64 10.07
C THR A 57 21.22 13.54 10.89
N ARG A 58 20.56 13.90 12.00
CA ARG A 58 19.82 12.98 12.86
C ARG A 58 18.42 13.50 13.09
N TYR A 59 17.43 12.68 12.76
CA TYR A 59 16.03 12.88 13.10
C TYR A 59 15.67 12.00 14.29
N GLU A 60 15.05 12.57 15.31
CA GLU A 60 14.71 11.85 16.53
C GLU A 60 13.24 11.94 16.89
N SER A 61 12.64 10.78 17.16
CA SER A 61 11.32 10.66 17.77
C SER A 61 11.44 9.90 19.08
N THR A 62 10.77 10.38 20.14
CA THR A 62 10.82 9.73 21.46
C THR A 62 9.43 9.52 22.04
N ARG A 63 9.33 8.52 22.93
CA ARG A 63 8.15 8.31 23.76
C ARG A 63 7.75 9.57 24.54
N SER A 64 8.74 10.35 24.99
CA SER A 64 8.51 11.59 25.74
C SER A 64 7.93 12.75 24.93
N GLY A 65 7.96 12.70 23.59
CA GLY A 65 7.25 13.68 22.76
C GLY A 65 8.04 14.30 21.61
N ARG A 66 9.33 13.99 21.43
CA ARG A 66 10.05 14.42 20.22
C ARG A 66 9.43 13.78 18.99
N ARG A 67 9.33 14.52 17.89
CA ARG A 67 8.70 14.06 16.62
C ARG A 67 9.57 14.52 15.47
N MET A 68 10.38 13.59 14.95
CA MET A 68 11.33 13.83 13.87
C MET A 68 12.14 15.11 14.07
N GLU A 69 12.60 15.34 15.31
CA GLU A 69 13.37 16.54 15.65
C GLU A 69 14.75 16.45 14.99
N LEU A 70 15.06 17.47 14.19
CA LEU A 70 16.30 17.58 13.42
C LEU A 70 17.47 18.03 14.29
N SER A 71 18.62 17.39 14.14
CA SER A 71 19.89 17.82 14.72
C SER A 71 21.07 17.43 13.84
N LEU A 72 22.19 18.13 13.99
CA LEU A 72 23.43 17.88 13.26
C LEU A 72 24.51 17.35 14.20
N GLY A 73 25.40 16.51 13.68
CA GLY A 73 26.60 16.06 14.38
C GLY A 73 27.80 15.96 13.44
N THR A 74 28.97 15.71 14.00
CA THR A 74 30.23 15.60 13.25
C THR A 74 30.70 14.16 13.16
N ILE A 75 31.26 13.79 12.01
CA ILE A 75 31.87 12.49 11.76
C ILE A 75 33.34 12.59 12.16
N GLN A 76 33.75 11.77 13.12
CA GLN A 76 35.13 11.72 13.59
C GLN A 76 35.97 10.74 12.77
N ALA A 77 37.23 11.08 12.51
CA ALA A 77 38.17 10.20 11.82
C ALA A 77 38.63 9.01 12.69
N ASN A 78 38.72 9.23 14.00
CA ASN A 78 39.21 8.24 14.96
C ASN A 78 38.15 7.97 16.02
N ARG A 79 38.07 6.73 16.50
CA ARG A 79 37.22 6.31 17.61
C ARG A 79 38.06 5.57 18.65
N THR A 80 37.82 5.85 19.93
CA THR A 80 38.35 5.11 21.08
C THR A 80 37.19 4.60 21.94
N GLY A 81 37.39 3.49 22.66
CA GLY A 81 36.41 2.94 23.60
C GLY A 81 35.76 1.62 23.16
N THR A 82 35.12 0.96 24.13
CA THR A 82 34.61 -0.43 24.03
C THR A 82 33.09 -0.54 23.90
N GLY A 83 32.37 0.58 23.73
CA GLY A 83 30.92 0.59 23.55
C GLY A 83 30.45 -0.02 22.23
N LEU A 84 29.13 -0.14 22.04
CA LEU A 84 28.53 -0.66 20.80
C LEU A 84 29.06 0.05 19.56
N LEU A 85 29.44 -0.71 18.55
CA LEU A 85 29.89 -0.23 17.25
C LEU A 85 29.05 -0.91 16.16
N LEU A 86 28.38 -0.08 15.35
CA LEU A 86 27.70 -0.53 14.13
C LEU A 86 28.56 -0.08 12.95
N THR A 87 29.13 -1.04 12.22
CA THR A 87 30.02 -0.78 11.09
C THR A 87 29.26 -1.00 9.79
N LEU A 88 29.14 0.04 8.97
CA LEU A 88 28.53 -0.06 7.64
C LEU A 88 29.49 -0.77 6.67
N GLN A 89 28.99 -1.76 5.93
CA GLN A 89 29.74 -2.47 4.89
C GLN A 89 29.16 -2.07 3.52
N PRO A 90 29.62 -0.96 2.92
CA PRO A 90 28.99 -0.41 1.71
C PRO A 90 29.08 -1.33 0.50
N ASP A 91 30.02 -2.28 0.48
CA ASP A 91 30.19 -3.24 -0.61
C ASP A 91 29.24 -4.45 -0.52
N GLN A 92 28.61 -4.67 0.64
CA GLN A 92 27.57 -5.67 0.80
C GLN A 92 26.22 -5.07 0.39
N LYS A 93 25.82 -5.35 -0.85
CA LYS A 93 24.54 -4.88 -1.41
C LYS A 93 23.47 -5.96 -1.25
N PHE A 94 22.24 -5.51 -0.99
CA PHE A 94 21.05 -6.36 -0.89
C PHE A 94 19.95 -5.83 -1.82
N GLN A 95 18.69 -5.92 -1.41
CA GLN A 95 17.52 -5.51 -2.19
C GLN A 95 17.52 -4.01 -2.51
N LYS A 96 16.90 -3.65 -3.64
CA LYS A 96 16.49 -2.28 -3.93
C LYS A 96 15.12 -2.03 -3.31
N VAL A 97 14.95 -0.89 -2.65
CA VAL A 97 13.68 -0.53 -2.00
C VAL A 97 12.70 0.03 -3.04
N LYS A 98 11.49 -0.55 -3.09
CA LYS A 98 10.41 -0.07 -3.96
C LYS A 98 9.75 1.20 -3.41
N GLY A 99 9.46 1.24 -2.11
CA GLY A 99 8.80 2.38 -1.49
C GLY A 99 8.03 2.06 -0.22
N PHE A 100 7.32 3.07 0.27
CA PHE A 100 6.47 3.04 1.46
C PHE A 100 5.15 3.78 1.20
N GLY A 101 4.08 3.37 1.87
CA GLY A 101 2.76 3.85 1.55
C GLY A 101 1.65 3.38 2.48
N GLY A 102 0.41 3.55 2.01
CA GLY A 102 -0.81 3.11 2.69
C GLY A 102 -1.93 2.76 1.72
N ALA A 103 -3.10 2.38 2.25
CA ALA A 103 -4.25 1.99 1.44
C ALA A 103 -5.29 3.13 1.34
N MET A 104 -5.77 3.40 0.13
CA MET A 104 -6.92 4.26 -0.14
C MET A 104 -8.20 3.42 -0.15
N THR A 105 -8.59 2.93 1.03
CA THR A 105 -9.87 2.22 1.24
C THR A 105 -11.05 3.20 1.21
N ASP A 106 -12.28 2.68 1.07
CA ASP A 106 -13.48 3.51 1.15
C ASP A 106 -13.55 4.24 2.50
N ALA A 107 -13.26 3.56 3.61
CA ALA A 107 -13.20 4.17 4.94
C ALA A 107 -12.15 5.28 5.02
N ALA A 108 -10.94 5.08 4.47
CA ALA A 108 -9.91 6.12 4.44
C ALA A 108 -10.40 7.34 3.65
N ALA A 109 -10.97 7.11 2.46
CA ALA A 109 -11.47 8.18 1.60
C ALA A 109 -12.63 8.95 2.26
N LEU A 110 -13.60 8.25 2.86
CA LEU A 110 -14.72 8.84 3.59
C LEU A 110 -14.24 9.73 4.75
N ASN A 111 -13.30 9.23 5.57
CA ASN A 111 -12.77 10.00 6.70
C ASN A 111 -11.99 11.24 6.25
N ILE A 112 -11.19 11.12 5.18
CA ILE A 112 -10.43 12.24 4.62
C ILE A 112 -11.39 13.30 4.05
N LEU A 113 -12.46 12.89 3.37
CA LEU A 113 -13.44 13.80 2.77
C LEU A 113 -14.42 14.41 3.77
N ALA A 114 -14.56 13.83 4.96
CA ALA A 114 -15.32 14.41 6.06
C ALA A 114 -14.62 15.64 6.68
N LEU A 115 -13.32 15.83 6.43
CA LEU A 115 -12.58 17.03 6.82
C LEU A 115 -12.92 18.22 5.91
N SER A 116 -12.77 19.44 6.42
CA SER A 116 -12.82 20.64 5.59
C SER A 116 -11.69 20.62 4.54
N PRO A 117 -11.86 21.24 3.35
CA PRO A 117 -10.85 21.20 2.29
C PRO A 117 -9.43 21.60 2.74
N PRO A 118 -9.23 22.63 3.60
CA PRO A 118 -7.90 22.96 4.11
C PRO A 118 -7.29 21.86 5.00
N ALA A 119 -8.08 21.27 5.91
CA ALA A 119 -7.63 20.18 6.78
C ALA A 119 -7.30 18.91 5.97
N ARG A 120 -8.13 18.60 4.96
CA ARG A 120 -7.87 17.52 4.01
C ARG A 120 -6.54 17.70 3.28
N ASN A 121 -6.26 18.92 2.81
CA ASN A 121 -5.01 19.25 2.14
C ASN A 121 -3.80 19.06 3.05
N LEU A 122 -3.89 19.50 4.31
CA LEU A 122 -2.83 19.29 5.31
C LEU A 122 -2.59 17.80 5.57
N LEU A 123 -3.65 17.00 5.73
CA LEU A 123 -3.52 15.54 5.90
C LEU A 123 -2.83 14.87 4.72
N LEU A 124 -3.22 15.20 3.48
CA LEU A 124 -2.61 14.63 2.28
C LEU A 124 -1.14 15.09 2.15
N LYS A 125 -0.83 16.35 2.45
CA LYS A 125 0.55 16.85 2.50
C LYS A 125 1.42 16.07 3.48
N SER A 126 0.93 15.81 4.69
CA SER A 126 1.66 15.04 5.71
C SER A 126 2.14 13.69 5.18
N TYR A 127 1.35 13.03 4.32
CA TYR A 127 1.74 11.76 3.71
C TYR A 127 2.58 11.92 2.43
N PHE A 128 2.19 12.79 1.50
CA PHE A 128 2.68 12.71 0.11
C PHE A 128 3.68 13.79 -0.30
N SER A 129 3.72 14.93 0.40
CA SER A 129 4.60 16.06 0.06
C SER A 129 6.00 15.94 0.67
N GLU A 130 6.94 16.74 0.15
CA GLU A 130 8.30 16.90 0.70
C GLU A 130 8.33 17.53 2.11
N GLU A 131 7.27 18.25 2.48
CA GLU A 131 7.07 18.79 3.84
C GLU A 131 6.50 17.73 4.80
N GLY A 132 6.25 16.51 4.31
CA GLY A 132 5.71 15.38 5.04
C GLY A 132 6.65 14.17 5.02
N ILE A 133 6.09 12.95 4.99
CA ILE A 133 6.88 11.70 4.99
C ILE A 133 7.04 11.06 3.60
N GLU A 134 6.66 11.78 2.53
CA GLU A 134 6.92 11.43 1.12
C GLU A 134 6.56 9.99 0.70
N TYR A 135 5.36 9.52 1.07
CA TYR A 135 4.80 8.27 0.58
C TYR A 135 4.83 8.22 -0.94
N ASN A 136 5.25 7.07 -1.46
CA ASN A 136 5.32 6.81 -2.91
C ASN A 136 4.59 5.52 -3.31
N ILE A 137 3.75 4.97 -2.44
CA ILE A 137 2.89 3.82 -2.73
C ILE A 137 1.47 4.08 -2.24
N ILE A 138 0.48 3.72 -3.06
CA ILE A 138 -0.94 3.68 -2.65
C ILE A 138 -1.52 2.32 -3.05
N ARG A 139 -2.02 1.57 -2.07
CA ARG A 139 -2.84 0.37 -2.31
C ARG A 139 -4.28 0.78 -2.58
N VAL A 140 -4.90 0.25 -3.63
CA VAL A 140 -6.26 0.56 -4.03
C VAL A 140 -7.09 -0.73 -4.03
N PRO A 141 -8.08 -0.87 -3.14
CA PRO A 141 -9.03 -1.97 -3.24
C PRO A 141 -9.79 -1.98 -4.55
N MET A 142 -9.92 -3.16 -5.16
CA MET A 142 -10.80 -3.36 -6.31
C MET A 142 -12.21 -3.66 -5.77
N ALA A 143 -13.06 -2.64 -5.79
CA ALA A 143 -14.38 -2.59 -5.16
C ALA A 143 -14.33 -2.61 -3.62
N SER A 144 -15.33 -3.22 -2.97
CA SER A 144 -15.49 -3.19 -1.51
C SER A 144 -14.58 -4.15 -0.75
N CYS A 145 -14.23 -3.77 0.47
CA CYS A 145 -13.61 -4.63 1.48
C CYS A 145 -14.32 -4.49 2.84
N ASP A 146 -13.73 -5.03 3.91
CA ASP A 146 -14.19 -4.87 5.29
C ASP A 146 -14.15 -3.41 5.77
N PHE A 147 -13.24 -2.59 5.20
CA PHE A 147 -13.19 -1.13 5.38
C PHE A 147 -14.09 -0.37 4.37
N SER A 148 -15.23 -0.96 4.01
CA SER A 148 -16.30 -0.33 3.22
C SER A 148 -17.60 -0.30 4.00
N ILE A 149 -18.44 0.72 3.78
CA ILE A 149 -19.74 0.86 4.46
C ILE A 149 -20.87 0.04 3.80
N ARG A 150 -20.62 -0.51 2.61
CA ARG A 150 -21.53 -1.42 1.89
C ARG A 150 -20.72 -2.43 1.08
N THR A 151 -21.32 -3.58 0.82
CA THR A 151 -20.74 -4.63 -0.04
C THR A 151 -21.13 -4.39 -1.49
N TYR A 152 -20.16 -4.38 -2.39
CA TYR A 152 -20.38 -4.25 -3.84
C TYR A 152 -19.18 -4.78 -4.63
N THR A 153 -19.43 -5.12 -5.90
CA THR A 153 -18.40 -5.35 -6.93
C THR A 153 -18.65 -4.43 -8.12
N TYR A 154 -17.77 -4.46 -9.12
CA TYR A 154 -17.96 -3.67 -10.34
C TYR A 154 -18.92 -4.33 -11.34
N ALA A 155 -19.32 -5.59 -11.13
CA ALA A 155 -20.13 -6.36 -12.07
C ALA A 155 -21.18 -7.23 -11.33
N ASP A 156 -22.01 -6.60 -10.48
CA ASP A 156 -23.01 -7.30 -9.67
C ASP A 156 -24.24 -7.81 -10.46
N THR A 157 -24.34 -7.50 -11.76
CA THR A 157 -25.39 -8.06 -12.64
C THR A 157 -25.16 -9.58 -12.79
N PRO A 158 -26.11 -10.45 -12.40
CA PRO A 158 -25.92 -11.90 -12.46
C PRO A 158 -25.61 -12.40 -13.87
N ASP A 159 -24.69 -13.37 -13.96
CA ASP A 159 -24.30 -14.07 -15.19
C ASP A 159 -23.82 -13.17 -16.34
N ASP A 160 -23.33 -11.96 -16.03
CA ASP A 160 -22.71 -11.03 -17.00
C ASP A 160 -21.28 -11.46 -17.36
N PHE A 161 -21.13 -12.62 -17.99
CA PHE A 161 -19.82 -13.16 -18.40
C PHE A 161 -19.08 -12.27 -19.41
N GLN A 162 -19.79 -11.38 -20.11
CA GLN A 162 -19.22 -10.42 -21.06
C GLN A 162 -18.75 -9.13 -20.37
N LEU A 163 -19.09 -8.93 -19.10
CA LEU A 163 -18.77 -7.73 -18.31
C LEU A 163 -19.28 -6.46 -18.99
N HIS A 164 -20.48 -6.52 -19.59
CA HIS A 164 -21.13 -5.36 -20.21
C HIS A 164 -21.60 -4.34 -19.18
N ASN A 165 -21.98 -4.81 -17.99
CA ASN A 165 -22.45 -3.99 -16.90
C ASN A 165 -21.32 -3.66 -15.91
N PHE A 166 -20.06 -3.88 -16.31
CA PHE A 166 -18.91 -3.48 -15.52
C PHE A 166 -18.87 -1.95 -15.39
N SER A 167 -18.86 -1.44 -14.16
CA SER A 167 -18.70 -0.01 -13.91
C SER A 167 -18.05 0.25 -12.56
N LEU A 168 -17.26 1.33 -12.49
CA LEU A 168 -16.78 1.85 -11.22
C LEU A 168 -17.94 2.45 -10.42
N SER A 169 -17.94 2.26 -9.10
CA SER A 169 -18.97 2.81 -8.22
C SER A 169 -18.66 4.25 -7.80
N GLU A 170 -19.59 4.87 -7.07
CA GLU A 170 -19.40 6.22 -6.54
C GLU A 170 -18.19 6.31 -5.59
N GLU A 171 -17.89 5.25 -4.85
CA GLU A 171 -16.71 5.17 -3.97
C GLU A 171 -15.41 5.34 -4.75
N ASP A 172 -15.34 4.81 -5.96
CA ASP A 172 -14.19 5.01 -6.84
C ASP A 172 -14.19 6.42 -7.43
N VAL A 173 -15.26 6.80 -8.14
CA VAL A 173 -15.26 8.01 -8.98
C VAL A 173 -15.40 9.32 -8.18
N LYS A 174 -16.05 9.29 -7.01
CA LYS A 174 -16.25 10.47 -6.16
C LYS A 174 -15.31 10.51 -4.95
N LEU A 175 -14.80 9.36 -4.47
CA LEU A 175 -13.97 9.31 -3.26
C LEU A 175 -12.50 8.99 -3.58
N LYS A 176 -12.20 7.76 -4.00
CA LYS A 176 -10.83 7.24 -4.14
C LYS A 176 -10.06 7.95 -5.24
N ILE A 177 -10.60 8.01 -6.45
CA ILE A 177 -9.91 8.58 -7.62
C ILE A 177 -9.55 10.05 -7.44
N PRO A 178 -10.47 10.95 -6.98
CA PRO A 178 -10.13 12.35 -6.74
C PRO A 178 -9.07 12.55 -5.65
N LEU A 179 -9.05 11.70 -4.61
CA LEU A 179 -8.03 11.76 -3.56
C LEU A 179 -6.67 11.25 -4.04
N ILE A 180 -6.66 10.18 -4.84
CA ILE A 180 -5.43 9.69 -5.47
C ILE A 180 -4.83 10.78 -6.34
N HIS A 181 -5.62 11.45 -7.19
CA HIS A 181 -5.11 12.58 -7.99
C HIS A 181 -4.54 13.72 -7.14
N GLN A 182 -5.19 14.08 -6.03
CA GLN A 182 -4.64 15.07 -5.09
C GLN A 182 -3.30 14.61 -4.49
N ALA A 183 -3.19 13.36 -4.07
CA ALA A 183 -1.95 12.78 -3.55
C ALA A 183 -0.82 12.80 -4.60
N LEU A 184 -1.12 12.41 -5.85
CA LEU A 184 -0.16 12.42 -6.95
C LEU A 184 0.33 13.84 -7.27
N GLN A 185 -0.54 14.84 -7.21
CA GLN A 185 -0.19 16.24 -7.49
C GLN A 185 0.68 16.87 -6.40
N MET A 186 0.62 16.36 -5.16
CA MET A 186 1.41 16.85 -4.04
C MET A 186 2.79 16.21 -3.95
N SER A 187 2.98 15.06 -4.58
CA SER A 187 4.23 14.30 -4.49
C SER A 187 5.22 14.70 -5.56
N GLN A 188 6.46 14.98 -5.14
CA GLN A 188 7.59 15.11 -6.07
C GLN A 188 8.16 13.75 -6.48
N ARG A 189 7.88 12.70 -5.70
CA ARG A 189 8.29 11.33 -6.01
C ARG A 189 7.23 10.65 -6.88
N PRO A 190 7.63 9.84 -7.88
CA PRO A 190 6.68 9.01 -8.60
C PRO A 190 5.96 8.05 -7.66
N VAL A 191 4.66 8.24 -7.49
CA VAL A 191 3.81 7.36 -6.66
C VAL A 191 3.38 6.15 -7.47
N SER A 192 3.60 4.96 -6.93
CA SER A 192 3.19 3.68 -7.52
C SER A 192 1.85 3.25 -6.94
N LEU A 193 0.84 3.10 -7.78
CA LEU A 193 -0.42 2.48 -7.39
C LEU A 193 -0.31 0.96 -7.50
N PHE A 194 -0.82 0.21 -6.53
CA PHE A 194 -1.10 -1.21 -6.71
C PHE A 194 -2.50 -1.56 -6.25
N ALA A 195 -3.12 -2.56 -6.87
CA ALA A 195 -4.50 -2.93 -6.58
C ALA A 195 -4.63 -4.40 -6.15
N SER A 196 -5.66 -4.64 -5.32
CA SER A 196 -5.95 -5.96 -4.76
C SER A 196 -7.47 -6.13 -4.70
N PRO A 197 -8.06 -7.22 -5.23
CA PRO A 197 -9.46 -7.55 -5.01
C PRO A 197 -9.64 -8.35 -3.72
N TRP A 198 -10.79 -8.19 -3.05
CA TRP A 198 -11.20 -9.02 -1.91
C TRP A 198 -12.24 -10.08 -2.29
N THR A 199 -13.06 -9.82 -3.31
CA THR A 199 -14.05 -10.80 -3.77
C THR A 199 -14.37 -10.55 -5.24
N SER A 200 -14.66 -11.63 -5.96
CA SER A 200 -15.33 -11.54 -7.26
C SER A 200 -16.82 -11.24 -7.10
N PRO A 201 -17.52 -10.86 -8.19
CA PRO A 201 -18.98 -10.94 -8.25
C PRO A 201 -19.50 -12.29 -7.75
N THR A 202 -20.60 -12.29 -7.00
CA THR A 202 -21.10 -13.48 -6.30
C THR A 202 -21.53 -14.60 -7.25
N TRP A 203 -22.01 -14.26 -8.44
CA TRP A 203 -22.41 -15.24 -9.46
C TRP A 203 -21.23 -16.05 -10.03
N LEU A 204 -19.99 -15.57 -9.87
CA LEU A 204 -18.77 -16.33 -10.17
C LEU A 204 -18.35 -17.30 -9.04
N LYS A 205 -18.93 -17.19 -7.85
CA LYS A 205 -18.46 -17.91 -6.65
C LYS A 205 -19.28 -19.15 -6.34
N THR A 206 -18.61 -20.20 -5.85
CA THR A 206 -19.24 -21.48 -5.49
C THR A 206 -20.31 -21.36 -4.41
N ASN A 207 -20.17 -20.37 -3.52
CA ASN A 207 -21.12 -20.12 -2.42
C ASN A 207 -22.16 -19.02 -2.73
N GLY A 208 -22.06 -18.31 -3.86
CA GLY A 208 -22.98 -17.24 -4.21
C GLY A 208 -22.99 -16.04 -3.25
N ALA A 209 -21.95 -15.85 -2.43
CA ALA A 209 -21.88 -14.80 -1.41
C ALA A 209 -20.53 -14.08 -1.41
N VAL A 210 -20.51 -12.83 -0.96
CA VAL A 210 -19.27 -12.01 -0.93
C VAL A 210 -18.28 -12.50 0.13
N ASN A 211 -18.77 -13.05 1.24
CA ASN A 211 -17.99 -13.56 2.37
C ASN A 211 -18.16 -15.09 2.53
N GLY A 212 -17.57 -15.65 3.58
CA GLY A 212 -17.61 -17.08 3.89
C GLY A 212 -16.78 -17.94 2.93
N ARG A 213 -16.75 -19.25 3.20
CA ARG A 213 -15.99 -20.20 2.38
C ARG A 213 -16.56 -20.25 0.95
N GLY A 214 -15.76 -19.84 -0.02
CA GLY A 214 -16.16 -19.77 -1.41
C GLY A 214 -14.98 -19.42 -2.31
N SER A 215 -14.89 -20.12 -3.44
CA SER A 215 -13.88 -19.94 -4.49
C SER A 215 -14.58 -19.64 -5.82
N LEU A 216 -13.83 -19.38 -6.89
CA LEU A 216 -14.41 -19.35 -8.23
C LEU A 216 -15.05 -20.71 -8.57
N LYS A 217 -16.18 -20.68 -9.28
CA LYS A 217 -16.81 -21.85 -9.86
C LYS A 217 -15.92 -22.47 -10.94
N GLY A 218 -16.09 -23.77 -11.17
CA GLY A 218 -15.42 -24.48 -12.25
C GLY A 218 -13.92 -24.65 -11.99
N ARG A 219 -13.09 -24.48 -13.03
CA ARG A 219 -11.64 -24.72 -12.98
C ARG A 219 -10.84 -23.73 -13.84
N PRO A 220 -9.57 -23.43 -13.49
CA PRO A 220 -8.71 -22.56 -14.29
C PRO A 220 -8.64 -22.94 -15.77
N GLY A 221 -8.77 -21.93 -16.64
CA GLY A 221 -8.94 -22.05 -18.09
C GLY A 221 -10.38 -22.03 -18.57
N ASP A 222 -11.38 -22.00 -17.69
CA ASP A 222 -12.80 -21.97 -18.06
C ASP A 222 -13.41 -20.56 -18.11
N LEU A 223 -14.72 -20.50 -18.41
CA LEU A 223 -15.44 -19.24 -18.53
C LEU A 223 -15.43 -18.41 -17.23
N TYR A 224 -15.53 -19.04 -16.05
CA TYR A 224 -15.57 -18.31 -14.77
C TYR A 224 -14.23 -17.65 -14.48
N HIS A 225 -13.14 -18.39 -14.67
CA HIS A 225 -11.79 -17.90 -14.41
C HIS A 225 -11.36 -16.88 -15.45
N GLN A 226 -11.68 -17.10 -16.73
CA GLN A 226 -11.41 -16.13 -17.78
C GLN A 226 -12.22 -14.84 -17.59
N THR A 227 -13.48 -14.93 -17.14
CA THR A 227 -14.26 -13.74 -16.80
C THR A 227 -13.64 -12.99 -15.62
N TRP A 228 -13.16 -13.70 -14.59
CA TRP A 228 -12.45 -13.05 -13.49
C TRP A 228 -11.14 -12.39 -13.94
N ALA A 229 -10.34 -13.03 -14.80
CA ALA A 229 -9.15 -12.41 -15.37
C ALA A 229 -9.47 -11.16 -16.20
N ARG A 230 -10.56 -11.17 -17.00
CA ARG A 230 -11.02 -9.98 -17.74
C ARG A 230 -11.52 -8.86 -16.82
N TYR A 231 -12.04 -9.19 -15.64
CA TYR A 231 -12.44 -8.19 -14.64
C TYR A 231 -11.24 -7.34 -14.19
N PHE A 232 -10.05 -7.92 -14.04
CA PHE A 232 -8.83 -7.15 -13.76
C PHE A 232 -8.50 -6.17 -14.89
N VAL A 233 -8.59 -6.62 -16.15
CA VAL A 233 -8.34 -5.74 -17.31
C VAL A 233 -9.38 -4.62 -17.37
N LYS A 234 -10.66 -4.91 -17.16
CA LYS A 234 -11.74 -3.90 -17.10
C LYS A 234 -11.52 -2.88 -15.98
N PHE A 235 -11.03 -3.30 -14.82
CA PHE A 235 -10.64 -2.39 -13.74
C PHE A 235 -9.50 -1.46 -14.16
N LEU A 236 -8.45 -2.01 -14.77
CA LEU A 236 -7.29 -1.24 -15.23
C LEU A 236 -7.68 -0.28 -16.36
N ASP A 237 -8.54 -0.70 -17.29
CA ASP A 237 -9.12 0.15 -18.34
C ASP A 237 -9.89 1.33 -17.72
N ALA A 238 -10.80 1.05 -16.79
CA ALA A 238 -11.62 2.09 -16.18
C ALA A 238 -10.78 3.11 -15.38
N TYR A 239 -9.79 2.67 -14.60
CA TYR A 239 -8.88 3.61 -13.93
C TYR A 239 -7.97 4.37 -14.91
N ALA A 240 -7.61 3.77 -16.05
CA ALA A 240 -6.85 4.45 -17.10
C ALA A 240 -7.66 5.56 -17.80
N GLU A 241 -8.98 5.39 -17.96
CA GLU A 241 -9.89 6.47 -18.41
C GLU A 241 -9.85 7.69 -17.47
N HIS A 242 -9.66 7.43 -16.17
CA HIS A 242 -9.41 8.45 -15.15
C HIS A 242 -7.94 8.88 -15.04
N LYS A 243 -7.09 8.53 -16.02
CA LYS A 243 -5.66 8.88 -16.11
C LYS A 243 -4.81 8.34 -14.96
N LEU A 244 -5.22 7.25 -14.32
CA LEU A 244 -4.45 6.56 -13.30
C LEU A 244 -3.82 5.29 -13.88
N LYS A 245 -2.56 5.04 -13.53
CA LYS A 245 -1.82 3.86 -13.99
C LYS A 245 -1.34 3.06 -12.78
N PHE A 246 -1.43 1.74 -12.88
CA PHE A 246 -0.97 0.83 -11.85
C PHE A 246 0.46 0.36 -12.12
N TRP A 247 1.26 0.29 -11.06
CA TRP A 247 2.54 -0.42 -11.05
C TRP A 247 2.30 -1.92 -10.95
N ALA A 248 1.39 -2.35 -10.09
CA ALA A 248 1.14 -3.77 -9.82
C ALA A 248 -0.33 -4.08 -9.50
N VAL A 249 -0.69 -5.35 -9.59
CA VAL A 249 -1.89 -5.93 -8.98
C VAL A 249 -1.48 -7.16 -8.18
N THR A 250 -2.22 -7.45 -7.11
CA THR A 250 -2.13 -8.74 -6.42
C THR A 250 -3.18 -9.69 -6.98
N THR A 251 -2.88 -10.98 -6.95
CA THR A 251 -3.77 -12.03 -7.47
C THR A 251 -5.12 -12.10 -6.76
N GLU A 252 -5.12 -11.83 -5.46
CA GLU A 252 -6.27 -11.86 -4.54
C GLU A 252 -5.78 -11.38 -3.18
N ASN A 253 -6.54 -10.57 -2.45
CA ASN A 253 -6.27 -10.27 -1.05
C ASN A 253 -6.61 -11.48 -0.17
N GLU A 254 -5.64 -11.96 0.61
CA GLU A 254 -5.82 -13.04 1.58
C GLU A 254 -6.57 -14.27 1.02
N PRO A 255 -6.07 -14.90 -0.06
CA PRO A 255 -6.71 -16.06 -0.69
C PRO A 255 -6.96 -17.23 0.28
N SER A 256 -6.22 -17.34 1.38
CA SER A 256 -6.47 -18.36 2.40
C SER A 256 -7.76 -18.11 3.19
N ALA A 257 -8.20 -16.86 3.32
CA ALA A 257 -9.39 -16.47 4.06
C ALA A 257 -10.66 -17.08 3.48
N GLY A 258 -10.81 -17.08 2.15
CA GLY A 258 -11.96 -17.69 1.46
C GLY A 258 -12.02 -19.21 1.54
N LEU A 259 -11.03 -19.87 2.16
CA LEU A 259 -11.06 -21.29 2.49
C LEU A 259 -11.66 -21.57 3.88
N LEU A 260 -11.86 -20.54 4.70
CA LEU A 260 -12.39 -20.63 6.05
C LEU A 260 -13.92 -20.53 6.07
N SER A 261 -14.57 -21.53 6.67
CA SER A 261 -16.02 -21.49 6.88
C SER A 261 -16.40 -20.36 7.83
N GLY A 262 -17.42 -19.57 7.44
CA GLY A 262 -17.90 -18.45 8.25
C GLY A 262 -16.99 -17.22 8.29
N TYR A 263 -16.04 -17.09 7.35
CA TYR A 263 -15.24 -15.86 7.25
C TYR A 263 -16.14 -14.62 7.11
N PRO A 264 -15.95 -13.56 7.93
CA PRO A 264 -17.02 -12.58 8.17
C PRO A 264 -17.19 -11.53 7.07
N PHE A 265 -16.18 -11.28 6.25
CA PHE A 265 -16.18 -10.23 5.22
C PHE A 265 -15.71 -10.73 3.85
N GLN A 266 -15.64 -9.82 2.88
CA GLN A 266 -15.33 -10.11 1.48
C GLN A 266 -14.04 -10.94 1.36
N CYS A 267 -14.14 -12.11 0.72
CA CYS A 267 -13.00 -13.01 0.48
C CYS A 267 -13.24 -13.89 -0.75
N LEU A 268 -12.19 -14.21 -1.52
CA LEU A 268 -12.24 -15.24 -2.55
C LEU A 268 -11.15 -16.30 -2.31
N GLY A 269 -11.58 -17.54 -2.11
CA GLY A 269 -10.69 -18.62 -1.69
C GLY A 269 -9.86 -19.20 -2.83
N PHE A 270 -8.54 -19.31 -2.62
CA PHE A 270 -7.64 -20.09 -3.47
C PHE A 270 -6.69 -20.94 -2.63
N THR A 271 -6.53 -22.21 -2.99
CA THR A 271 -5.34 -22.99 -2.59
C THR A 271 -4.13 -22.50 -3.40
N PRO A 272 -2.88 -22.78 -2.97
CA PRO A 272 -1.73 -22.40 -3.78
C PRO A 272 -1.74 -23.01 -5.20
N GLU A 273 -2.26 -24.23 -5.36
CA GLU A 273 -2.41 -24.88 -6.68
C GLU A 273 -3.47 -24.19 -7.53
N HIS A 274 -4.60 -23.81 -6.93
CA HIS A 274 -5.64 -23.08 -7.63
C HIS A 274 -5.12 -21.70 -8.07
N GLN A 275 -4.40 -20.99 -7.19
CA GLN A 275 -3.78 -19.72 -7.59
C GLN A 275 -2.75 -19.92 -8.70
N ARG A 276 -1.85 -20.92 -8.59
CA ARG A 276 -0.87 -21.24 -9.65
C ARG A 276 -1.56 -21.42 -11.00
N ASP A 277 -2.59 -22.26 -11.05
CA ASP A 277 -3.28 -22.60 -12.29
C ASP A 277 -4.07 -21.41 -12.83
N PHE A 278 -4.68 -20.58 -11.97
CA PHE A 278 -5.37 -19.34 -12.37
C PHE A 278 -4.38 -18.33 -12.97
N ILE A 279 -3.20 -18.16 -12.37
CA ILE A 279 -2.13 -17.31 -12.92
C ILE A 279 -1.70 -17.82 -14.29
N ALA A 280 -1.37 -19.11 -14.39
CA ALA A 280 -0.81 -19.70 -15.61
C ALA A 280 -1.80 -19.71 -16.79
N ARG A 281 -3.08 -20.00 -16.52
CA ARG A 281 -4.08 -20.23 -17.58
C ARG A 281 -4.93 -19.02 -17.91
N ASP A 282 -5.16 -18.13 -16.96
CA ASP A 282 -6.15 -17.07 -17.09
C ASP A 282 -5.54 -15.69 -16.87
N LEU A 283 -5.13 -15.35 -15.64
CA LEU A 283 -4.75 -13.98 -15.27
C LEU A 283 -3.47 -13.52 -15.98
N GLY A 284 -2.43 -14.34 -15.97
CA GLY A 284 -1.15 -14.04 -16.60
C GLY A 284 -1.28 -13.79 -18.11
N PRO A 285 -1.81 -14.74 -18.90
CA PRO A 285 -2.05 -14.55 -20.33
C PRO A 285 -2.98 -13.37 -20.64
N THR A 286 -4.05 -13.18 -19.86
CA THR A 286 -5.02 -12.09 -20.07
C THR A 286 -4.38 -10.72 -19.85
N LEU A 287 -3.58 -10.55 -18.78
CA LEU A 287 -2.83 -9.31 -18.56
C LEU A 287 -1.79 -9.08 -19.65
N ALA A 288 -1.03 -10.12 -20.03
CA ALA A 288 0.02 -10.03 -21.06
C ALA A 288 -0.52 -9.64 -22.45
N ASN A 289 -1.74 -10.07 -22.78
CA ASN A 289 -2.42 -9.76 -24.04
C ASN A 289 -3.21 -8.44 -24.01
N SER A 290 -3.28 -7.77 -22.87
CA SER A 290 -3.94 -6.47 -22.72
C SER A 290 -3.01 -5.29 -23.01
N THR A 291 -3.58 -4.09 -23.09
CA THR A 291 -2.82 -2.82 -23.09
C THR A 291 -2.04 -2.58 -21.80
N HIS A 292 -2.35 -3.32 -20.72
CA HIS A 292 -1.76 -3.20 -19.38
C HIS A 292 -0.67 -4.24 -19.09
N ARG A 293 -0.11 -4.91 -20.10
CA ARG A 293 0.96 -5.93 -19.96
C ARG A 293 2.21 -5.53 -19.16
N ASN A 294 2.41 -4.23 -18.89
CA ASN A 294 3.50 -3.72 -18.06
C ASN A 294 3.18 -3.70 -16.56
N VAL A 295 1.91 -3.87 -16.18
CA VAL A 295 1.48 -4.00 -14.79
C VAL A 295 2.06 -5.30 -14.23
N ARG A 296 2.72 -5.21 -13.07
CA ARG A 296 3.33 -6.36 -12.41
C ARG A 296 2.27 -7.18 -11.68
N LEU A 297 2.42 -8.50 -11.67
CA LEU A 297 1.56 -9.38 -10.90
C LEU A 297 2.30 -9.85 -9.64
N LEU A 298 1.70 -9.62 -8.48
CA LEU A 298 2.20 -10.11 -7.19
C LEU A 298 1.31 -11.25 -6.72
N MET A 299 1.92 -12.39 -6.38
CA MET A 299 1.21 -13.52 -5.80
C MET A 299 1.10 -13.40 -4.27
N LEU A 300 0.34 -14.30 -3.66
CA LEU A 300 0.12 -14.42 -2.21
C LEU A 300 -0.78 -13.33 -1.65
N ASP A 301 -0.24 -12.16 -1.33
CA ASP A 301 -0.96 -11.05 -0.68
C ASP A 301 -1.70 -11.51 0.59
N ASP A 302 -0.98 -12.28 1.40
CA ASP A 302 -1.49 -12.98 2.57
C ASP A 302 -0.37 -13.13 3.61
N GLN A 303 -0.72 -13.69 4.76
CA GLN A 303 0.15 -13.86 5.91
C GLN A 303 1.43 -14.64 5.58
N ARG A 304 2.58 -14.15 6.05
CA ARG A 304 3.88 -14.79 5.76
C ARG A 304 4.05 -16.21 6.32
N LEU A 305 3.19 -16.70 7.22
CA LEU A 305 3.24 -18.10 7.68
C LEU A 305 2.96 -19.11 6.55
N LEU A 306 2.32 -18.67 5.47
CA LEU A 306 2.06 -19.52 4.29
C LEU A 306 3.34 -19.74 3.46
N LEU A 307 4.39 -18.95 3.73
CA LEU A 307 5.70 -19.12 3.12
C LEU A 307 6.57 -20.10 3.91
N PRO A 308 7.47 -20.85 3.24
CA PRO A 308 7.78 -20.79 1.80
C PRO A 308 6.89 -21.68 0.92
N HIS A 309 6.00 -22.49 1.50
CA HIS A 309 5.23 -23.51 0.78
C HIS A 309 4.45 -22.92 -0.41
N TRP A 310 3.76 -21.82 -0.19
CA TRP A 310 2.93 -21.18 -1.20
C TRP A 310 3.76 -20.67 -2.40
N ALA A 311 4.95 -20.12 -2.14
CA ALA A 311 5.90 -19.74 -3.18
C ALA A 311 6.42 -20.96 -3.95
N GLN A 312 6.73 -22.06 -3.27
CA GLN A 312 7.17 -23.30 -3.92
C GLN A 312 6.12 -23.84 -4.89
N VAL A 313 4.85 -23.89 -4.49
CA VAL A 313 3.79 -24.43 -5.34
C VAL A 313 3.59 -23.60 -6.61
N VAL A 314 3.60 -22.27 -6.49
CA VAL A 314 3.35 -21.38 -7.64
C VAL A 314 4.60 -21.20 -8.50
N LEU A 315 5.77 -20.95 -7.90
CA LEU A 315 6.98 -20.58 -8.62
C LEU A 315 7.78 -21.78 -9.14
N ALA A 316 7.54 -23.00 -8.64
CA ALA A 316 8.12 -24.20 -9.23
C ALA A 316 7.47 -24.57 -10.58
N ASP A 317 6.29 -24.02 -10.89
CA ASP A 317 5.67 -24.17 -12.21
C ASP A 317 6.08 -23.01 -13.13
N PRO A 318 6.87 -23.28 -14.19
CA PRO A 318 7.36 -22.24 -15.09
C PRO A 318 6.24 -21.51 -15.84
N GLU A 319 5.08 -22.13 -16.05
CA GLU A 319 3.95 -21.51 -16.75
C GLU A 319 3.26 -20.44 -15.89
N ALA A 320 3.30 -20.59 -14.58
CA ALA A 320 2.86 -19.54 -13.65
C ALA A 320 3.99 -18.54 -13.36
N ALA A 321 5.19 -19.03 -13.07
CA ALA A 321 6.34 -18.24 -12.63
C ALA A 321 6.69 -17.12 -13.62
N LYS A 322 6.58 -17.36 -14.94
CA LYS A 322 6.87 -16.35 -15.97
C LYS A 322 5.98 -15.09 -15.90
N TYR A 323 4.82 -15.18 -15.23
CA TYR A 323 3.91 -14.05 -15.04
C TYR A 323 4.07 -13.38 -13.67
N VAL A 324 4.66 -14.06 -12.69
CA VAL A 324 4.80 -13.54 -11.32
C VAL A 324 6.03 -12.66 -11.21
N HIS A 325 5.84 -11.40 -10.82
CA HIS A 325 6.94 -10.46 -10.58
C HIS A 325 7.47 -10.53 -9.14
N GLY A 326 6.60 -10.84 -8.18
CA GLY A 326 6.92 -10.78 -6.76
C GLY A 326 5.87 -11.47 -5.89
N ILE A 327 6.17 -11.54 -4.59
CA ILE A 327 5.33 -12.13 -3.56
C ILE A 327 4.94 -11.02 -2.59
N ALA A 328 3.64 -10.76 -2.47
CA ALA A 328 3.07 -9.84 -1.51
C ALA A 328 2.83 -10.55 -0.16
N VAL A 329 3.16 -9.91 0.96
CA VAL A 329 3.05 -10.50 2.31
C VAL A 329 2.36 -9.57 3.31
N HIS A 330 1.56 -10.16 4.21
CA HIS A 330 0.91 -9.52 5.35
C HIS A 330 1.55 -9.99 6.68
N TRP A 331 1.37 -9.20 7.75
CA TRP A 331 2.11 -9.35 9.02
C TRP A 331 1.26 -9.62 10.29
N TYR A 332 -0.06 -9.85 10.16
CA TYR A 332 -0.97 -9.95 11.32
C TYR A 332 -0.65 -11.11 12.25
N LEU A 333 -0.07 -12.17 11.70
CA LEU A 333 0.30 -13.40 12.39
C LEU A 333 1.81 -13.55 12.61
N ASP A 334 2.55 -12.43 12.57
CA ASP A 334 4.02 -12.43 12.70
C ASP A 334 4.56 -13.10 13.96
N PHE A 335 3.77 -13.09 15.04
CA PHE A 335 4.13 -13.73 16.30
C PHE A 335 4.15 -15.27 16.23
N LEU A 336 3.59 -15.88 15.17
CA LEU A 336 3.52 -17.33 15.03
C LEU A 336 4.77 -17.96 14.38
N ALA A 337 5.56 -17.21 13.63
CA ALA A 337 6.74 -17.72 12.95
C ALA A 337 7.84 -16.66 12.87
N PRO A 338 9.13 -16.99 13.01
CA PRO A 338 10.20 -16.01 12.80
C PRO A 338 10.38 -15.68 11.31
N ALA A 339 10.70 -14.43 10.97
CA ALA A 339 10.86 -13.96 9.59
C ALA A 339 11.93 -14.74 8.79
N LYS A 340 12.98 -15.23 9.47
CA LYS A 340 14.03 -16.05 8.83
C LYS A 340 13.50 -17.34 8.22
N ALA A 341 12.55 -18.00 8.88
CA ALA A 341 11.96 -19.26 8.41
C ALA A 341 10.94 -19.06 7.28
N THR A 342 10.42 -17.83 7.13
CA THR A 342 9.43 -17.49 6.10
C THR A 342 10.04 -16.68 4.97
N LEU A 343 10.39 -15.41 5.22
CA LEU A 343 10.94 -14.47 4.23
C LEU A 343 12.34 -14.88 3.80
N GLY A 344 13.20 -15.21 4.78
CA GLY A 344 14.59 -15.62 4.51
C GLY A 344 14.67 -16.89 3.66
N GLU A 345 13.90 -17.91 4.00
CA GLU A 345 13.86 -19.16 3.24
C GLU A 345 13.23 -18.97 1.85
N THR A 346 12.19 -18.15 1.73
CA THR A 346 11.57 -17.84 0.43
C THR A 346 12.56 -17.10 -0.48
N HIS A 347 13.27 -16.10 0.04
CA HIS A 347 14.30 -15.39 -0.73
C HIS A 347 15.46 -16.33 -1.10
N ARG A 348 15.86 -17.26 -0.23
CA ARG A 348 16.88 -18.27 -0.54
C ARG A 348 16.49 -19.17 -1.71
N LEU A 349 15.21 -19.56 -1.78
CA LEU A 349 14.67 -20.42 -2.83
C LEU A 349 14.40 -19.67 -4.13
N PHE A 350 13.93 -18.43 -4.05
CA PHE A 350 13.50 -17.60 -5.18
C PHE A 350 14.12 -16.19 -5.10
N PRO A 351 15.44 -16.05 -5.24
CA PRO A 351 16.14 -14.78 -4.98
C PRO A 351 15.78 -13.66 -5.97
N ASP A 352 15.38 -14.02 -7.19
CA ASP A 352 15.00 -13.07 -8.24
C ASP A 352 13.52 -12.65 -8.17
N THR A 353 12.73 -13.27 -7.30
CA THR A 353 11.33 -12.89 -7.05
C THR A 353 11.25 -12.00 -5.82
N MET A 354 10.90 -10.72 -6.03
CA MET A 354 10.88 -9.74 -4.94
C MET A 354 9.84 -10.07 -3.86
N LEU A 355 10.18 -9.80 -2.60
CA LEU A 355 9.25 -9.81 -1.47
C LEU A 355 8.77 -8.39 -1.20
N PHE A 356 7.46 -8.21 -1.00
CA PHE A 356 6.86 -6.91 -0.79
C PHE A 356 5.79 -6.97 0.31
N ALA A 357 5.97 -6.21 1.39
CA ALA A 357 4.94 -6.08 2.42
C ALA A 357 3.81 -5.19 1.91
N SER A 358 2.67 -5.79 1.58
CA SER A 358 1.53 -5.11 0.94
C SER A 358 0.49 -4.60 1.93
N GLU A 359 0.41 -5.18 3.14
CA GLU A 359 -0.53 -4.76 4.16
C GLU A 359 0.02 -4.92 5.58
N ALA A 360 -0.16 -3.86 6.38
CA ALA A 360 0.16 -3.88 7.80
C ALA A 360 -0.75 -2.99 8.65
N CYS A 361 -1.48 -3.60 9.59
CA CYS A 361 -2.23 -2.90 10.64
C CYS A 361 -2.04 -3.47 12.06
N VAL A 362 -2.44 -2.69 13.06
CA VAL A 362 -2.47 -3.02 14.50
C VAL A 362 -3.87 -2.77 15.05
N GLY A 363 -4.23 -3.40 16.17
CA GLY A 363 -5.59 -3.26 16.71
C GLY A 363 -6.65 -4.03 15.93
N SER A 364 -6.22 -5.00 15.12
CA SER A 364 -7.08 -5.93 14.37
C SER A 364 -7.59 -7.11 15.21
N LYS A 365 -6.96 -7.38 16.36
CA LYS A 365 -7.31 -8.51 17.23
C LYS A 365 -8.57 -8.19 18.04
N PHE A 366 -9.49 -9.15 18.16
CA PHE A 366 -10.80 -8.92 18.80
C PHE A 366 -10.75 -8.47 20.27
N TRP A 367 -9.65 -8.75 20.97
CA TRP A 367 -9.44 -8.36 22.37
C TRP A 367 -8.67 -7.03 22.53
N GLU A 368 -8.22 -6.42 21.44
CA GLU A 368 -7.53 -5.14 21.47
C GLU A 368 -8.51 -4.01 21.15
N GLN A 369 -8.40 -2.89 21.88
CA GLN A 369 -9.06 -1.66 21.46
C GLN A 369 -8.49 -1.23 20.09
N SER A 370 -9.35 -1.05 19.08
CA SER A 370 -8.92 -0.79 17.71
C SER A 370 -8.08 0.49 17.57
N VAL A 371 -8.43 1.56 18.29
CA VAL A 371 -7.69 2.84 18.26
C VAL A 371 -7.15 3.19 19.65
N ARG A 372 -5.82 3.37 19.77
CA ARG A 372 -5.13 3.85 20.98
C ARG A 372 -4.32 5.11 20.67
N LEU A 373 -4.94 6.28 20.84
CA LEU A 373 -4.37 7.58 20.49
C LEU A 373 -3.10 7.87 21.31
N GLY A 374 -1.94 7.89 20.64
CA GLY A 374 -0.65 8.14 21.27
C GLY A 374 0.06 6.89 21.80
N SER A 375 -0.29 5.68 21.34
CA SER A 375 0.42 4.46 21.73
C SER A 375 1.81 4.37 21.08
N TRP A 376 2.86 4.58 21.87
CA TRP A 376 4.25 4.40 21.43
C TRP A 376 4.55 2.95 21.05
N ASP A 377 3.96 1.99 21.76
CA ASP A 377 4.17 0.56 21.52
C ASP A 377 3.67 0.12 20.15
N ARG A 378 2.58 0.73 19.65
CA ARG A 378 2.13 0.52 18.27
C ARG A 378 3.11 1.13 17.26
N GLY A 379 3.62 2.33 17.53
CA GLY A 379 4.68 2.92 16.70
C GLY A 379 5.93 2.03 16.61
N MET A 380 6.37 1.45 17.73
CA MET A 380 7.50 0.51 17.76
C MET A 380 7.23 -0.79 17.00
N GLN A 381 5.99 -1.28 16.98
CA GLN A 381 5.63 -2.47 16.20
C GLN A 381 5.81 -2.23 14.69
N TYR A 382 5.38 -1.07 14.18
CA TYR A 382 5.58 -0.70 12.78
C TYR A 382 7.07 -0.62 12.41
N SER A 383 7.86 0.15 13.17
CA SER A 383 9.29 0.31 12.84
C SER A 383 10.09 -0.97 13.00
N ARG A 384 9.78 -1.79 14.02
CA ARG A 384 10.41 -3.11 14.19
C ARG A 384 10.08 -4.06 13.04
N SER A 385 8.84 -4.05 12.57
CA SER A 385 8.42 -4.86 11.42
C SER A 385 9.16 -4.46 10.15
N ILE A 386 9.23 -3.14 9.86
CA ILE A 386 9.95 -2.60 8.70
C ILE A 386 11.46 -2.92 8.73
N ILE A 387 12.09 -2.93 9.91
CA ILE A 387 13.51 -3.29 10.05
C ILE A 387 13.73 -4.81 9.89
N THR A 388 12.72 -5.63 10.18
CA THR A 388 12.82 -7.10 10.16
C THR A 388 12.55 -7.68 8.78
N GLY A 389 11.57 -7.13 8.05
CA GLY A 389 11.19 -7.53 6.69
C GLY A 389 12.16 -7.02 5.64
#